data_AF-A0A0Q7X3Q3-F1
#
_entry.id   AF-A0A0Q7X3Q3-F1
#
_cell.length_a   1.000
_cell.length_b   1.000
_cell.length_c   1.000
_cell.angle_alpha   90.00
_cell.angle_beta   90.00
_cell.angle_gamma   90.00
#
_symmetry.space_group_name_H-M   'P 1'
#
loop_
_entity.id
_entity.type
_entity.pdbx_description
1 polymer ?
#
loop_
_entity_poly.entity_id
_entity_poly.type
_entity_poly.pdbx_seq_one_letter_code
_entity_poly.pdbx_strand_id
1 'polypeptide(L)'
;MFQNPEQFANATKTLFEFQLETFNTLTNRAMQGVEQAVALNIATARKALDDQIDAGRKVNASVTPQEALDVINARLQPGMAATNAYNQQLGALLSEMSNDFHQAADAHLAEAKSNLSALIYDVTQNVRPGSDNAVEIVKKAIENAFKGYEQVTQATRDAVTAFEQQLEKANAASKK
;
A
#
# COMPACT_ATOMS: atom_id res chain seq x y z
N MET A 1 5.24 45.27 5.90
CA MET A 1 4.88 44.46 4.71
C MET A 1 5.60 43.14 4.84
N PHE A 2 4.88 42.02 4.75
CA PHE A 2 5.46 40.68 4.79
C PHE A 2 6.50 40.57 3.68
N GLN A 3 7.77 40.35 4.02
CA GLN A 3 8.83 40.15 3.01
C GLN A 3 8.80 38.72 2.42
N ASN A 4 8.02 37.80 3.00
CA ASN A 4 8.04 36.37 2.66
C ASN A 4 6.68 35.67 2.33
N PRO A 5 5.58 36.35 1.94
CA PRO A 5 4.30 35.68 1.68
C PRO A 5 4.33 34.79 0.42
N GLU A 6 5.14 35.13 -0.59
CA GLU A 6 5.34 34.28 -1.78
C GLU A 6 6.04 32.96 -1.43
N GLN A 7 7.07 32.97 -0.57
CA GLN A 7 7.71 31.73 -0.16
C GLN A 7 6.78 30.83 0.64
N PHE A 8 5.97 31.41 1.53
CA PHE A 8 4.98 30.64 2.28
C PHE A 8 3.93 30.01 1.33
N ALA A 9 3.45 30.79 0.36
CA ALA A 9 2.53 30.30 -0.66
C ALA A 9 3.15 29.19 -1.52
N ASN A 10 4.41 29.34 -1.94
CA ASN A 10 5.14 28.33 -2.69
C ASN A 10 5.36 27.05 -1.88
N ALA A 11 5.77 27.14 -0.62
CA ALA A 11 5.93 25.97 0.24
C ALA A 11 4.61 25.24 0.50
N THR A 12 3.52 25.98 0.71
CA THR A 12 2.18 25.41 0.84
C THR A 12 1.75 24.70 -0.45
N LYS A 13 2.05 25.30 -1.61
CA LYS A 13 1.80 24.70 -2.92
C LYS A 13 2.59 23.41 -3.10
N THR A 14 3.88 23.40 -2.82
CA THR A 14 4.74 22.20 -2.91
C THR A 14 4.23 21.08 -2.00
N LEU A 15 3.83 21.39 -0.77
CA LEU A 15 3.23 20.40 0.14
C LEU A 15 1.94 19.79 -0.43
N PHE A 16 1.10 20.62 -1.05
CA PHE A 16 -0.13 20.16 -1.67
C PHE A 16 0.11 19.30 -2.93
N GLU A 17 1.04 19.72 -3.80
CA GLU A 17 1.45 18.94 -4.96
C GLU A 17 2.01 17.57 -4.56
N PHE A 18 2.85 17.54 -3.52
CA PHE A 18 3.40 16.30 -2.97
C PHE A 18 2.30 15.38 -2.39
N GLN A 19 1.29 15.94 -1.73
CA GLN A 19 0.14 15.18 -1.23
C GLN A 19 -0.66 14.55 -2.39
N LEU A 20 -0.87 15.28 -3.48
CA LEU A 20 -1.52 14.76 -4.70
C LEU A 20 -0.68 13.68 -5.38
N GLU A 21 0.64 13.84 -5.44
CA GLU A 21 1.56 12.85 -5.99
C GLU A 21 1.53 11.55 -5.17
N THR A 22 1.53 11.66 -3.84
CA THR A 22 1.42 10.53 -2.93
C THR A 22 0.10 9.79 -3.16
N PHE A 23 -1.02 10.53 -3.23
CA PHE A 23 -2.33 9.93 -3.49
C PHE A 23 -2.41 9.21 -4.85
N ASN A 24 -1.87 9.83 -5.90
CA ASN A 24 -1.80 9.20 -7.23
C ASN A 24 -0.94 7.94 -7.21
N THR A 25 0.21 7.98 -6.55
CA THR A 25 1.13 6.83 -6.43
C THR A 25 0.44 5.66 -5.73
N LEU A 26 -0.19 5.91 -4.58
CA LEU A 26 -0.93 4.90 -3.83
C LEU A 26 -2.12 4.35 -4.61
N THR A 27 -2.85 5.20 -5.33
CA THR A 27 -3.98 4.78 -6.18
C THR A 27 -3.52 3.88 -7.33
N ASN A 28 -2.45 4.27 -8.02
CA ASN A 28 -1.85 3.47 -9.08
C ASN A 28 -1.36 2.12 -8.53
N ARG A 29 -0.73 2.13 -7.36
CA ARG A 29 -0.27 0.89 -6.71
C ARG A 29 -1.42 -0.03 -6.33
N ALA A 30 -2.54 0.51 -5.83
CA ALA A 30 -3.74 -0.25 -5.56
C ALA A 30 -4.33 -0.89 -6.83
N MET A 31 -4.40 -0.13 -7.94
CA MET A 31 -4.85 -0.65 -9.23
C MET A 31 -3.95 -1.79 -9.73
N GLN A 32 -2.63 -1.64 -9.64
CA GLN A 32 -1.68 -2.71 -9.96
C GLN A 32 -1.89 -3.94 -9.07
N GLY A 33 -2.17 -3.75 -7.78
CA GLY A 33 -2.50 -4.84 -6.86
C GLY A 33 -3.73 -5.63 -7.30
N VAL A 34 -4.77 -4.94 -7.79
CA VAL A 34 -5.97 -5.58 -8.37
C VAL A 34 -5.60 -6.39 -9.62
N GLU A 35 -4.81 -5.82 -10.53
CA GLU A 35 -4.34 -6.53 -11.74
C GLU A 35 -3.54 -7.80 -11.37
N GLN A 36 -2.63 -7.70 -10.40
CA GLN A 36 -1.84 -8.82 -9.90
C GLN A 36 -2.72 -9.90 -9.26
N ALA A 37 -3.74 -9.51 -8.48
CA ALA A 37 -4.69 -10.45 -7.89
C ALA A 37 -5.55 -11.16 -8.96
N VAL A 38 -6.01 -10.44 -10.00
CA VAL A 38 -6.73 -11.04 -11.13
C VAL A 38 -5.82 -12.01 -11.89
N ALA A 39 -4.57 -11.61 -12.17
CA ALA A 39 -3.59 -12.48 -12.82
C ALA A 39 -3.33 -13.76 -12.02
N LEU A 40 -3.24 -13.65 -10.68
CA LEU A 40 -3.09 -14.79 -9.78
C LEU A 40 -4.29 -15.76 -9.87
N ASN A 41 -5.51 -15.24 -9.90
CA ASN A 41 -6.72 -16.05 -10.07
C ASN A 41 -6.73 -16.78 -11.42
N ILE A 42 -6.39 -16.09 -12.50
CA ILE A 42 -6.29 -16.68 -13.85
C ILE A 42 -5.23 -17.79 -13.88
N ALA A 43 -4.05 -17.53 -13.32
CA ALA A 43 -2.97 -18.52 -13.24
C ALA A 43 -3.38 -19.75 -12.44
N THR A 44 -4.10 -19.56 -11.34
CA THR A 44 -4.62 -20.65 -10.50
C THR A 44 -5.67 -21.48 -11.25
N ALA A 45 -6.61 -20.84 -11.92
CA ALA A 45 -7.62 -21.52 -12.73
C ALA A 45 -6.99 -22.29 -13.89
N ARG A 46 -6.01 -21.69 -14.58
CA ARG A 46 -5.26 -22.35 -15.65
C ARG A 46 -4.52 -23.58 -15.14
N LYS A 47 -3.83 -23.46 -14.00
CA LYS A 47 -3.17 -24.60 -13.36
C LYS A 47 -4.16 -25.72 -13.03
N ALA A 48 -5.33 -25.39 -12.48
CA ALA A 48 -6.35 -26.38 -12.17
C ALA A 48 -6.84 -27.12 -13.43
N LEU A 49 -7.00 -26.43 -14.56
CA LEU A 49 -7.34 -27.03 -15.85
C LEU A 49 -6.21 -27.92 -16.39
N ASP A 50 -4.96 -27.45 -16.35
CA ASP A 50 -3.79 -28.22 -16.79
C ASP A 50 -3.66 -29.52 -15.96
N ASP A 51 -3.83 -29.42 -14.63
CA ASP A 51 -3.85 -30.58 -13.74
C ASP A 51 -4.98 -31.57 -14.11
N GLN A 52 -6.14 -31.09 -14.59
CA GLN A 52 -7.28 -31.93 -15.00
C GLN A 52 -7.00 -32.68 -16.28
N ILE A 53 -6.43 -32.00 -17.27
CA ILE A 53 -6.01 -32.60 -18.53
C ILE A 53 -4.96 -33.68 -18.26
N ASP A 54 -3.96 -33.39 -17.42
CA ASP A 54 -2.91 -34.35 -17.09
C ASP A 54 -3.44 -35.56 -16.31
N ALA A 55 -4.38 -35.38 -15.39
CA ALA A 55 -5.03 -36.50 -14.71
C ALA A 55 -5.83 -37.37 -15.70
N GLY A 56 -6.58 -36.76 -16.62
CA GLY A 56 -7.29 -37.49 -17.67
C GLY A 56 -6.35 -38.29 -18.57
N ARG A 57 -5.21 -37.70 -18.96
CA ARG A 57 -4.16 -38.40 -19.72
C ARG A 57 -3.58 -39.58 -18.94
N LYS A 58 -3.29 -39.41 -17.65
CA LYS A 58 -2.75 -40.47 -16.79
C LYS A 58 -3.74 -41.62 -16.60
N VAL A 59 -5.02 -41.32 -16.40
CA VAL A 59 -6.09 -42.34 -16.33
C VAL A 59 -6.22 -43.08 -17.66
N ASN A 60 -6.19 -42.37 -18.79
CA ASN A 60 -6.26 -43.02 -20.11
C ASN A 60 -5.02 -43.86 -20.45
N ALA A 61 -3.87 -43.55 -19.84
CA ALA A 61 -2.63 -44.30 -20.00
C ALA A 61 -2.50 -45.48 -18.99
N SER A 62 -3.39 -45.55 -17.98
CA SER A 62 -3.42 -46.66 -17.02
C SER A 62 -3.78 -47.97 -17.71
N VAL A 63 -3.01 -49.02 -17.43
CA VAL A 63 -3.21 -50.36 -17.97
C VAL A 63 -4.27 -51.11 -17.16
N THR A 64 -4.41 -50.77 -15.88
CA THR A 64 -5.36 -51.43 -14.97
C THR A 64 -6.31 -50.42 -14.28
N PRO A 65 -7.51 -50.88 -13.85
CA PRO A 65 -8.41 -50.06 -13.03
C PRO A 65 -7.78 -49.60 -11.70
N GLN A 66 -6.85 -50.39 -11.15
CA GLN A 66 -6.15 -50.07 -9.91
C GLN A 66 -5.25 -48.84 -10.11
N GLU A 67 -4.47 -48.81 -11.18
CA GLU A 67 -3.61 -47.68 -11.55
C GLU A 67 -4.43 -46.39 -11.81
N ALA A 68 -5.61 -46.52 -12.41
CA ALA A 68 -6.51 -45.38 -12.61
C ALA A 68 -7.06 -44.83 -11.28
N LEU A 69 -7.42 -45.71 -10.33
CA LEU A 69 -7.86 -45.31 -9.00
C LEU A 69 -6.72 -44.66 -8.21
N ASP A 70 -5.48 -45.11 -8.37
CA ASP A 70 -4.31 -44.50 -7.73
C ASP A 70 -4.07 -43.07 -8.24
N VAL A 71 -4.26 -42.82 -9.55
CA VAL A 71 -4.18 -41.46 -10.13
C VAL A 71 -5.27 -40.54 -9.55
N ILE A 72 -6.49 -41.06 -9.34
CA ILE A 72 -7.59 -40.30 -8.73
C ILE A 72 -7.30 -40.02 -7.25
N ASN A 73 -6.85 -41.02 -6.50
CA ASN A 73 -6.52 -40.91 -5.07
C ASN A 73 -5.35 -39.95 -4.82
N ALA A 74 -4.31 -40.02 -5.66
CA ALA A 74 -3.17 -39.10 -5.61
C ALA A 74 -3.57 -37.64 -5.84
N ARG A 75 -4.76 -37.39 -6.40
CA ARG A 75 -5.33 -36.06 -6.66
C ARG A 75 -6.16 -35.51 -5.50
N LEU A 76 -6.66 -36.39 -4.63
CA LEU A 76 -7.41 -35.99 -3.44
C LEU A 76 -6.50 -35.46 -2.32
N GLN A 77 -5.23 -35.89 -2.26
CA GLN A 77 -4.24 -35.33 -1.34
C GLN A 77 -3.81 -33.87 -1.63
N PRO A 78 -3.54 -33.44 -2.88
CA PRO A 78 -3.06 -32.09 -3.20
C PRO A 78 -4.12 -30.97 -3.16
N GLY A 79 -5.40 -31.27 -2.89
CA GLY A 79 -6.44 -30.25 -2.69
C GLY A 79 -6.09 -29.22 -1.59
N MET A 80 -5.25 -29.60 -0.62
CA MET A 80 -4.73 -28.67 0.39
C MET A 80 -3.51 -27.87 -0.10
N ALA A 81 -2.70 -28.40 -1.02
CA ALA A 81 -1.47 -27.77 -1.48
C ALA A 81 -1.72 -26.63 -2.48
N ALA A 82 -2.70 -26.78 -3.37
CA ALA A 82 -3.07 -25.73 -4.33
C ALA A 82 -3.66 -24.49 -3.63
N THR A 83 -4.56 -24.71 -2.67
CA THR A 83 -5.15 -23.64 -1.84
C THR A 83 -4.08 -22.95 -0.98
N ASN A 84 -3.14 -23.71 -0.43
CA ASN A 84 -2.01 -23.12 0.31
C ASN A 84 -1.10 -22.26 -0.56
N ALA A 85 -0.78 -22.70 -1.79
CA ALA A 85 0.06 -21.93 -2.70
C ALA A 85 -0.61 -20.61 -3.12
N TYR A 86 -1.90 -20.64 -3.46
CA TYR A 86 -2.67 -19.44 -3.75
C TYR A 86 -2.68 -18.47 -2.56
N ASN A 87 -2.97 -18.98 -1.35
CA ASN A 87 -2.99 -18.17 -0.13
C ASN A 87 -1.62 -17.56 0.21
N GLN A 88 -0.53 -18.30 0.01
CA GLN A 88 0.82 -17.78 0.21
C GLN A 88 1.16 -16.69 -0.81
N GLN A 89 0.83 -16.89 -2.08
CA GLN A 89 1.10 -15.90 -3.14
C GLN A 89 0.25 -14.64 -2.95
N LEU A 90 -1.02 -14.79 -2.59
CA LEU A 90 -1.90 -13.68 -2.26
C LEU A 90 -1.41 -12.94 -1.00
N GLY A 91 -1.00 -13.67 0.04
CA GLY A 91 -0.43 -13.08 1.25
C GLY A 91 0.86 -12.31 0.98
N ALA A 92 1.75 -12.82 0.13
CA ALA A 92 2.96 -12.13 -0.28
C ALA A 92 2.66 -10.84 -1.04
N LEU A 93 1.75 -10.88 -2.02
CA LEU A 93 1.29 -9.69 -2.77
C LEU A 93 0.77 -8.61 -1.82
N LEU A 94 -0.05 -8.99 -0.85
CA LEU A 94 -0.67 -8.05 0.09
C LEU A 94 0.35 -7.49 1.09
N SER A 95 1.34 -8.30 1.49
CA SER A 95 2.46 -7.82 2.31
C SER A 95 3.34 -6.81 1.57
N GLU A 96 3.59 -7.04 0.28
CA GLU A 96 4.32 -6.11 -0.59
C GLU A 96 3.58 -4.79 -0.70
N MET A 97 2.26 -4.83 -0.97
CA MET A 97 1.43 -3.64 -1.00
C MET A 97 1.46 -2.87 0.33
N SER A 98 1.36 -3.55 1.48
CA SER A 98 1.44 -2.89 2.79
C SER A 98 2.77 -2.14 2.95
N ASN A 99 3.88 -2.78 2.58
CA ASN A 99 5.20 -2.15 2.64
C ASN A 99 5.31 -0.91 1.73
N ASP A 100 4.75 -0.96 0.52
CA ASP A 100 4.76 0.18 -0.41
C ASP A 100 3.95 1.37 0.14
N PHE A 101 2.81 1.08 0.78
CA PHE A 101 1.99 2.10 1.43
C PHE A 101 2.71 2.74 2.62
N HIS A 102 3.39 1.94 3.44
CA HIS A 102 4.24 2.43 4.52
C HIS A 102 5.37 3.32 4.02
N GLN A 103 6.08 2.90 2.97
CA GLN A 103 7.17 3.71 2.42
C GLN A 103 6.69 5.05 1.86
N ALA A 104 5.55 5.06 1.15
CA ALA A 104 4.96 6.30 0.67
C ALA A 104 4.54 7.23 1.82
N ALA A 105 4.01 6.66 2.92
CA ALA A 105 3.68 7.41 4.13
C ALA A 105 4.93 8.03 4.78
N ASP A 106 5.99 7.24 4.94
CA ASP A 106 7.24 7.68 5.56
C ASP A 106 7.98 8.73 4.70
N ALA A 107 7.93 8.59 3.37
CA ALA A 107 8.46 9.60 2.45
C ALA A 107 7.71 10.93 2.59
N HIS A 108 6.37 10.88 2.64
CA HIS A 108 5.53 12.06 2.88
C HIS A 108 5.81 12.71 4.23
N LEU A 109 6.08 11.87 5.24
CA LEU A 109 6.51 12.34 6.54
C LEU A 109 7.83 13.13 6.40
N ALA A 110 8.89 12.49 5.91
CA ALA A 110 10.21 13.10 5.82
C ALA A 110 10.22 14.43 5.04
N GLU A 111 9.52 14.48 3.91
CA GLU A 111 9.53 15.63 3.00
C GLU A 111 8.81 16.84 3.58
N ALA A 112 7.63 16.64 4.18
CA ALA A 112 6.90 17.73 4.82
C ALA A 112 7.66 18.29 6.03
N LYS A 113 8.34 17.44 6.81
CA LYS A 113 9.19 17.88 7.93
C LYS A 113 10.35 18.74 7.44
N SER A 114 11.00 18.34 6.35
CA SER A 114 12.11 19.08 5.75
C SER A 114 11.66 20.46 5.23
N ASN A 115 10.59 20.47 4.42
CA ASN A 115 10.08 21.70 3.80
C ASN A 115 9.54 22.69 4.83
N LEU A 116 8.85 22.20 5.87
CA LEU A 116 8.35 23.06 6.94
C LEU A 116 9.50 23.63 7.79
N SER A 117 10.53 22.82 8.09
CA SER A 117 11.70 23.27 8.85
C SER A 117 12.50 24.34 8.11
N ALA A 118 12.68 24.19 6.79
CA ALA A 118 13.33 25.19 5.95
C ALA A 118 12.57 26.52 5.95
N LEU A 119 11.23 26.46 5.87
CA LEU A 119 10.37 27.64 5.92
C LEU A 119 10.47 28.38 7.26
N ILE A 120 10.51 27.64 8.38
CA ILE A 120 10.66 28.20 9.72
C ILE A 120 12.00 28.93 9.85
N TYR A 121 13.09 28.30 9.39
CA TYR A 121 14.42 28.89 9.45
C TYR A 121 14.51 30.19 8.65
N ASP A 122 13.98 30.20 7.42
CA ASP A 122 14.05 31.38 6.56
C ASP A 122 13.19 32.54 7.08
N VAL A 123 12.00 32.25 7.64
CA VAL A 123 11.14 33.29 8.21
C VAL A 123 11.71 33.83 9.52
N THR A 124 12.30 33.00 10.39
CA THR A 124 12.85 33.45 11.68
C THR A 124 14.14 34.25 11.56
N GLN A 125 14.98 33.98 10.56
CA GLN A 125 16.20 34.75 10.31
C GLN A 125 15.92 36.15 9.70
N ASN A 126 14.81 36.30 8.96
CA ASN A 126 14.50 37.52 8.22
C ASN A 126 13.50 38.48 8.91
N VAL A 127 13.27 38.32 10.22
CA VAL A 127 12.34 39.18 10.97
C VAL A 127 13.00 40.51 11.36
N ARG A 128 12.45 41.64 10.92
CA ARG A 128 12.87 42.98 11.37
C ARG A 128 12.53 43.22 12.86
N PRO A 129 13.37 43.96 13.62
CA PRO A 129 13.04 44.38 14.98
C PRO A 129 11.68 45.11 15.04
N GLY A 130 10.79 44.72 15.98
CA GLY A 130 9.46 45.31 16.17
C GLY A 130 8.28 44.57 15.52
N SER A 131 8.47 43.33 15.09
CA SER A 131 7.46 42.54 14.33
C SER A 131 6.69 41.51 15.17
N ASP A 132 6.59 41.66 16.49
CA ASP A 132 6.16 40.60 17.42
C ASP A 132 4.80 39.95 17.07
N ASN A 133 3.81 40.74 16.65
CA ASN A 133 2.51 40.22 16.18
C ASN A 133 2.60 39.38 14.90
N ALA A 134 3.48 39.73 13.96
CA ALA A 134 3.66 38.98 12.73
C ALA A 134 4.38 37.64 12.98
N VAL A 135 5.33 37.62 13.91
CA VAL A 135 6.01 36.40 14.35
C VAL A 135 5.03 35.44 15.02
N GLU A 136 4.10 35.95 15.83
CA GLU A 136 3.10 35.12 16.50
C GLU A 136 2.10 34.48 15.52
N ILE A 137 1.68 35.23 14.49
CA ILE A 137 0.83 34.70 13.41
C ILE A 137 1.55 33.59 12.63
N VAL A 138 2.82 33.81 12.30
CA VAL A 138 3.67 32.80 11.63
C VAL A 138 3.83 31.57 12.52
N LYS A 139 4.12 31.73 13.82
CA LYS A 139 4.19 30.62 14.78
C LYS A 139 2.90 29.82 14.81
N LYS A 140 1.74 30.46 14.90
CA LYS A 140 0.44 29.78 14.89
C LYS A 140 0.19 29.04 13.57
N ALA A 141 0.58 29.63 12.44
CA ALA A 141 0.47 28.97 11.13
C ALA A 141 1.37 27.71 11.06
N ILE A 142 2.59 27.78 11.61
CA ILE A 142 3.51 26.64 11.72
C ILE A 142 2.95 25.56 12.65
N GLU A 143 2.46 25.92 13.83
CA GLU A 143 1.86 24.97 14.78
C GLU A 143 0.63 24.28 14.17
N ASN A 144 -0.20 25.02 13.45
CA ASN A 144 -1.35 24.46 12.74
C ASN A 144 -0.91 23.55 11.58
N ALA A 145 0.16 23.88 10.86
CA ALA A 145 0.74 23.01 9.84
C ALA A 145 1.29 21.70 10.47
N PHE A 146 2.00 21.77 11.60
CA PHE A 146 2.44 20.58 12.33
C PHE A 146 1.27 19.71 12.81
N LYS A 147 0.21 20.31 13.35
CA LYS A 147 -1.00 19.58 13.74
C LYS A 147 -1.71 18.93 12.56
N GLY A 148 -1.85 19.65 11.44
CA GLY A 148 -2.45 19.10 10.22
C GLY A 148 -1.63 17.93 9.67
N TYR A 149 -0.31 18.03 9.75
CA TYR A 149 0.59 16.97 9.35
C TYR A 149 0.53 15.74 10.29
N GLU A 150 0.45 15.96 11.60
CA GLU A 150 0.25 14.89 12.58
C GLU A 150 -1.08 14.17 12.34
N GLN A 151 -2.13 14.92 11.98
CA GLN A 151 -3.42 14.34 11.56
C GLN A 151 -3.32 13.54 10.26
N VAL A 152 -2.59 14.02 9.25
CA VAL A 152 -2.38 13.27 8.00
C VAL A 152 -1.60 11.99 8.28
N THR A 153 -0.54 12.08 9.08
CA THR A 153 0.25 10.91 9.49
C THR A 153 -0.61 9.88 10.22
N GLN A 154 -1.48 10.34 11.12
CA GLN A 154 -2.41 9.47 11.84
C GLN A 154 -3.43 8.85 10.87
N ALA A 155 -4.03 9.63 9.98
CA ALA A 155 -4.98 9.13 8.99
C ALA A 155 -4.35 8.10 8.06
N THR A 156 -3.09 8.28 7.67
CA THR A 156 -2.35 7.30 6.87
C THR A 156 -2.09 6.02 7.66
N ARG A 157 -1.69 6.11 8.93
CA ARG A 157 -1.56 4.93 9.81
C ARG A 157 -2.87 4.20 10.01
N ASP A 158 -3.96 4.93 10.18
CA ASP A 158 -5.30 4.36 10.32
C ASP A 158 -5.73 3.66 9.03
N ALA A 159 -5.41 4.25 7.86
CA ALA A 159 -5.68 3.63 6.55
C ALA A 159 -4.87 2.34 6.33
N VAL A 160 -3.59 2.34 6.70
CA VAL A 160 -2.75 1.14 6.70
C VAL A 160 -3.33 0.09 7.65
N THR A 161 -3.67 0.47 8.89
CA THR A 161 -4.24 -0.46 9.88
C THR A 161 -5.55 -1.06 9.37
N ALA A 162 -6.40 -0.25 8.74
CA ALA A 162 -7.64 -0.71 8.13
C ALA A 162 -7.38 -1.68 6.97
N PHE A 163 -6.35 -1.43 6.17
CA PHE A 163 -5.90 -2.33 5.11
C PHE A 163 -5.41 -3.67 5.67
N GLU A 164 -4.55 -3.65 6.69
CA GLU A 164 -4.06 -4.85 7.39
C GLU A 164 -5.20 -5.67 7.99
N GLN A 165 -6.19 -5.02 8.61
CA GLN A 165 -7.37 -5.70 9.13
C GLN A 165 -8.21 -6.36 8.03
N GLN A 166 -8.34 -5.72 6.87
CA GLN A 166 -9.05 -6.35 5.74
C GLN A 166 -8.25 -7.48 5.12
N LEU A 167 -6.92 -7.37 5.10
CA LEU A 167 -6.01 -8.43 4.72
C LEU A 167 -6.17 -9.67 5.62
N GLU A 168 -6.17 -9.47 6.95
CA GLU A 168 -6.39 -10.57 7.90
C GLU A 168 -7.75 -11.25 7.68
N LYS A 169 -8.80 -10.47 7.42
CA LYS A 169 -10.14 -11.01 7.11
C LYS A 169 -10.16 -11.81 5.82
N ALA A 170 -9.52 -11.32 4.75
CA ALA A 170 -9.42 -12.04 3.47
C ALA A 170 -8.66 -13.36 3.64
N ASN A 171 -7.54 -13.35 4.38
CA ASN A 171 -6.76 -14.55 4.69
C ASN A 171 -7.49 -15.54 5.61
N ALA A 172 -8.34 -15.05 6.51
CA ALA A 172 -9.18 -15.91 7.35
C ALA A 172 -10.34 -16.55 6.56
N ALA A 173 -10.90 -15.82 5.59
CA ALA A 173 -11.97 -16.33 4.71
C ALA A 173 -11.46 -17.42 3.77
N SER A 174 -10.20 -17.37 3.33
CA SER A 174 -9.60 -18.40 2.47
C SER A 174 -9.14 -19.68 3.21
N LYS A 175 -9.29 -19.72 4.54
CA LYS A 175 -9.02 -20.89 5.40
C LYS A 175 -10.30 -21.66 5.80
N LYS A 176 -11.49 -21.17 5.46
CA LYS A 176 -12.78 -21.86 5.65
C LYS A 176 -13.19 -22.58 4.37
#